data_AF-A0A6J6BPD0-F1
#
_entry.id   AF-A0A6J6BPD0-F1
#
_cell.length_a   1.000
_cell.length_b   1.000
_cell.length_c   1.000
_cell.angle_alpha   90.00
_cell.angle_beta   90.00
_cell.angle_gamma   90.00
#
_symmetry.space_group_name_H-M   'P 1'
#
loop_
_entity.id
_entity.type
_entity.pdbx_description
1 polymer ?
#
loop_
_entity_poly.entity_id
_entity_poly.type
_entity_poly.pdbx_seq_one_letter_code
_entity_poly.pdbx_strand_id
1 'polypeptide(L)'
;MAKDSSREAHFPAIEKKYGEKMAYWFKVMAKLEGKKYPEQIAHLKENYGFSQAHANALVMYSRGSESSQRFATPSEFYKSVTPQQAKTMKAIFKAITTKFPELELVIAWNQPMVKFEKHYIFGASASTKHVLIAPWDQKVLQLFAPKFKEGNALKKTIQLPNDWDVDAKLIQAMIKASLANLK
;
A
#
# COMPACT_ATOMS: atom_id res chain seq x y z
N MET A 1 -0.52 -2.74 -20.39
CA MET A 1 0.85 -2.40 -19.94
C MET A 1 0.77 -1.86 -18.53
N ALA A 2 1.58 -2.38 -17.60
CA ALA A 2 1.68 -1.79 -16.27
C ALA A 2 2.20 -0.35 -16.43
N LYS A 3 1.60 0.61 -15.73
CA LYS A 3 2.06 1.99 -15.74
C LYS A 3 3.46 2.05 -15.11
N ASP A 4 4.42 2.69 -15.77
CA ASP A 4 5.75 2.92 -15.20
C ASP A 4 5.61 3.63 -13.85
N SER A 5 6.17 3.02 -12.80
CA SER A 5 6.08 3.49 -11.43
C SER A 5 7.17 4.50 -11.06
N SER A 6 8.15 4.70 -11.96
CA SER A 6 9.22 5.68 -11.85
C SER A 6 8.67 7.11 -11.76
N ARG A 7 9.33 7.97 -10.99
CA ARG A 7 8.97 9.41 -10.97
C ARG A 7 9.43 10.07 -12.26
N GLU A 8 10.51 9.58 -12.84
CA GLU A 8 11.09 10.08 -14.09
C GLU A 8 10.12 9.95 -15.28
N ALA A 9 9.20 8.97 -15.26
CA ALA A 9 8.12 8.86 -16.24
C ALA A 9 7.26 10.14 -16.35
N HIS A 10 7.25 11.01 -15.33
CA HIS A 10 6.58 12.30 -15.37
C HIS A 10 7.42 13.42 -15.98
N PHE A 11 8.74 13.28 -16.09
CA PHE A 11 9.65 14.35 -16.48
C PHE A 11 9.36 14.91 -17.88
N PRO A 12 9.13 14.08 -18.93
CA PRO A 12 8.77 14.62 -20.24
C PRO A 12 7.50 15.48 -20.21
N ALA A 13 6.52 15.09 -19.41
CA ALA A 13 5.28 15.85 -19.25
C ALA A 13 5.47 17.13 -18.41
N ILE A 14 6.38 17.11 -17.43
CA ILE A 14 6.77 18.27 -16.64
C ILE A 14 7.45 19.30 -17.55
N GLU A 15 8.48 18.91 -18.29
CA GLU A 15 9.18 19.82 -19.21
C GLU A 15 8.22 20.41 -20.24
N LYS A 16 7.38 19.57 -20.85
CA LYS A 16 6.40 20.02 -21.85
C LYS A 16 5.40 21.03 -21.28
N LYS A 17 4.96 20.85 -20.02
CA LYS A 17 3.89 21.66 -19.44
C LYS A 17 4.39 22.96 -18.80
N TYR A 18 5.58 22.93 -18.20
CA TYR A 18 6.10 24.06 -17.42
C TYR A 18 7.27 24.78 -18.09
N GLY A 19 7.65 24.38 -19.32
CA GLY A 19 8.53 25.15 -20.21
C GLY A 19 10.03 25.03 -19.92
N GLU A 20 10.41 24.52 -18.76
CA GLU A 20 11.81 24.40 -18.34
C GLU A 20 12.28 22.94 -18.30
N LYS A 21 13.60 22.75 -18.47
CA LYS A 21 14.26 21.44 -18.38
C LYS A 21 14.34 20.93 -16.95
N MET A 22 14.39 19.60 -16.77
CA MET A 22 14.50 19.00 -15.44
C MET A 22 15.69 19.52 -14.63
N ALA A 23 16.81 19.84 -15.28
CA ALA A 23 17.96 20.47 -14.62
C ALA A 23 17.61 21.79 -13.92
N TYR A 24 16.70 22.60 -14.48
CA TYR A 24 16.18 23.80 -13.82
C TYR A 24 15.34 23.42 -12.60
N TRP A 25 14.40 22.48 -12.76
CA TRP A 25 13.52 22.05 -11.69
C TRP A 25 14.28 21.42 -10.50
N PHE A 26 15.35 20.67 -10.77
CA PHE A 26 16.23 20.15 -9.72
C PHE A 26 16.96 21.27 -8.97
N LYS A 27 17.37 22.34 -9.65
CA LYS A 27 17.94 23.53 -8.99
C LYS A 27 16.89 24.25 -8.12
N VAL A 28 15.63 24.31 -8.56
CA VAL A 28 14.53 24.83 -7.74
C VAL A 28 14.37 23.97 -6.48
N MET A 29 14.38 22.64 -6.63
CA MET A 29 14.25 21.72 -5.51
C MET A 29 15.42 21.78 -4.53
N ALA A 30 16.65 21.97 -5.02
CA ALA A 30 17.83 22.12 -4.17
C ALA A 30 17.72 23.34 -3.23
N LYS A 31 17.08 24.44 -3.65
CA LYS A 31 16.82 25.60 -2.79
C LYS A 31 15.78 25.35 -1.70
N LEU A 32 15.04 24.25 -1.78
CA LEU A 32 14.00 23.85 -0.84
C LEU A 32 14.41 22.63 -0.01
N GLU A 33 15.68 22.21 -0.10
CA GLU A 33 16.22 21.12 0.69
C GLU A 33 15.99 21.39 2.20
N GLY A 34 15.67 20.34 2.95
CA GLY A 34 15.32 20.44 4.37
C GLY A 34 13.91 20.95 4.68
N LYS A 35 13.21 21.63 3.75
CA LYS A 35 11.81 22.03 3.97
C LYS A 35 10.89 20.81 4.06
N LYS A 36 9.78 20.96 4.80
CA LYS A 36 8.79 19.88 4.89
C LYS A 36 8.15 19.63 3.53
N TYR A 37 7.75 18.38 3.29
CA TYR A 37 7.10 17.98 2.04
C TYR A 37 5.93 18.90 1.62
N PRO A 38 5.00 19.31 2.51
CA PRO A 38 3.91 20.20 2.12
C PRO A 38 4.38 21.55 1.61
N GLU A 39 5.45 22.10 2.18
CA GLU A 39 6.02 23.41 1.78
C GLU A 39 6.65 23.32 0.38
N GLN A 40 7.37 22.23 0.10
CA GLN A 40 7.95 21.99 -1.23
C GLN A 40 6.86 21.85 -2.30
N ILE A 41 5.79 21.12 -1.98
CA ILE A 41 4.63 20.97 -2.86
C ILE A 41 3.94 22.32 -3.08
N ALA A 42 3.66 23.08 -2.02
CA ALA A 42 3.03 24.39 -2.11
C ALA A 42 3.86 25.34 -2.99
N HIS A 43 5.18 25.38 -2.80
CA HIS A 43 6.07 26.20 -3.61
C HIS A 43 5.94 25.92 -5.11
N LEU A 44 5.92 24.66 -5.52
CA LEU A 44 5.76 24.27 -6.92
C LEU A 44 4.37 24.63 -7.48
N LYS A 45 3.32 24.44 -6.68
CA LYS A 45 1.94 24.69 -7.10
C LYS A 45 1.64 26.18 -7.22
N GLU A 46 2.02 26.96 -6.21
CA GLU A 46 1.67 28.37 -6.10
C GLU A 46 2.53 29.25 -7.00
N ASN A 47 3.83 28.96 -7.12
CA ASN A 47 4.75 29.82 -7.88
C ASN A 47 4.89 29.39 -9.36
N TYR A 48 4.64 28.11 -9.67
CA TYR A 48 4.87 27.56 -11.01
C TYR A 48 3.65 26.81 -11.57
N GLY A 49 2.51 26.81 -10.87
CA GLY A 49 1.27 26.21 -11.36
C GLY A 49 1.31 24.68 -11.47
N PHE A 50 2.19 23.99 -10.73
CA PHE A 50 2.30 22.54 -10.83
C PHE A 50 0.98 21.84 -10.44
N SER A 51 0.67 20.75 -11.14
CA SER A 51 -0.33 19.79 -10.67
C SER A 51 0.20 19.00 -9.47
N GLN A 52 -0.70 18.47 -8.64
CA GLN A 52 -0.31 17.64 -7.49
C GLN A 52 0.56 16.45 -7.89
N ALA A 53 0.24 15.79 -9.01
CA ALA A 53 0.97 14.63 -9.49
C ALA A 53 2.39 14.99 -9.94
N HIS A 54 2.55 16.08 -10.70
CA HIS A 54 3.86 16.53 -11.18
C HIS A 54 4.73 17.04 -10.03
N ALA A 55 4.14 17.81 -9.11
CA ALA A 55 4.85 18.30 -7.93
C ALA A 55 5.33 17.13 -7.08
N ASN A 56 4.46 16.14 -6.83
CA ASN A 56 4.81 14.96 -6.07
C ASN A 56 5.94 14.15 -6.73
N ALA A 57 5.90 13.97 -8.06
CA ALA A 57 6.96 13.24 -8.77
C ALA A 57 8.32 13.93 -8.62
N LEU A 58 8.39 15.24 -8.86
CA LEU A 58 9.62 16.02 -8.73
C LEU A 58 10.13 16.04 -7.27
N VAL A 59 9.25 16.37 -6.32
CA VAL A 59 9.60 16.43 -4.90
C VAL A 59 10.11 15.09 -4.37
N MET A 60 9.42 13.99 -4.67
CA MET A 60 9.82 12.68 -4.18
C MET A 60 11.13 12.21 -4.81
N TYR A 61 11.33 12.47 -6.10
CA TYR A 61 12.59 12.17 -6.78
C TYR A 61 13.76 12.95 -6.16
N SER A 62 13.61 14.26 -5.97
CA SER A 62 14.64 15.10 -5.32
C SER A 62 14.90 14.73 -3.85
N ARG A 63 14.03 13.94 -3.22
CA ARG A 63 14.20 13.38 -1.87
C ARG A 63 14.76 11.94 -1.88
N GLY A 64 15.22 11.45 -3.03
CA GLY A 64 15.78 10.10 -3.19
C GLY A 64 14.74 8.99 -3.32
N SER A 65 13.46 9.29 -3.52
CA SER A 65 12.44 8.29 -3.85
C SER A 65 12.20 8.29 -5.35
N GLU A 66 12.82 7.34 -6.05
CA GLU A 66 12.78 7.24 -7.53
C GLU A 66 11.57 6.47 -8.07
N SER A 67 10.89 5.67 -7.25
CA SER A 67 9.66 4.96 -7.63
C SER A 67 8.57 5.00 -6.55
N SER A 68 7.31 4.91 -6.99
CA SER A 68 6.14 4.79 -6.12
C SER A 68 5.94 3.37 -5.65
N GLN A 69 6.53 2.43 -6.36
CA GLN A 69 6.62 1.05 -5.94
C GLN A 69 7.75 0.92 -4.93
N ARG A 70 7.39 0.49 -3.72
CA ARG A 70 8.31 0.24 -2.61
C ARG A 70 8.72 -1.22 -2.53
N PHE A 71 7.83 -2.12 -2.98
CA PHE A 71 8.03 -3.56 -2.92
C PHE A 71 7.60 -4.19 -4.24
N ALA A 72 8.45 -5.06 -4.79
CA ALA A 72 8.13 -5.93 -5.91
C ALA A 72 7.49 -7.24 -5.42
N THR A 73 7.86 -7.71 -4.23
CA THR A 73 7.40 -9.00 -3.69
C THR A 73 6.92 -8.91 -2.24
N PRO A 74 6.06 -9.85 -1.79
CA PRO A 74 5.71 -9.97 -0.37
C PRO A 74 6.93 -10.15 0.54
N SER A 75 7.97 -10.84 0.05
CA SER A 75 9.21 -11.06 0.80
C SER A 75 9.92 -9.75 1.14
N GLU A 76 10.01 -8.82 0.19
CA GLU A 76 10.56 -7.48 0.43
C GLU A 76 9.73 -6.68 1.42
N PHE A 77 8.40 -6.73 1.31
CA PHE A 77 7.52 -6.10 2.29
C PHE A 77 7.81 -6.62 3.71
N TYR A 78 7.94 -7.94 3.89
CA TYR A 78 8.20 -8.52 5.21
C TYR A 78 9.54 -8.12 5.82
N LYS A 79 10.54 -7.76 5.01
CA LYS A 79 11.83 -7.22 5.50
C LYS A 79 11.71 -5.79 6.02
N SER A 80 10.65 -5.08 5.66
CA SER A 80 10.43 -3.68 6.04
C SER A 80 9.63 -3.49 7.34
N VAL A 81 9.12 -4.59 7.92
CA VAL A 81 8.30 -4.59 9.14
C VAL A 81 9.02 -5.34 10.26
N THR A 82 8.50 -5.30 11.50
CA THR A 82 9.14 -6.02 12.61
C THR A 82 9.08 -7.53 12.42
N PRO A 83 10.01 -8.32 13.00
CA PRO A 83 9.97 -9.78 12.92
C PRO A 83 8.65 -10.39 13.38
N GLN A 84 8.04 -9.83 14.43
CA GLN A 84 6.73 -10.25 14.95
C GLN A 84 5.62 -10.02 13.92
N GLN A 85 5.56 -8.82 13.33
CA GLN A 85 4.58 -8.50 12.29
C GLN A 85 4.75 -9.38 11.06
N ALA A 86 5.98 -9.58 10.61
CA ALA A 86 6.29 -10.46 9.49
C ALA A 86 5.82 -11.90 9.77
N LYS A 87 6.07 -12.42 10.99
CA LYS A 87 5.62 -13.76 11.40
C LYS A 87 4.10 -13.87 11.36
N THR A 88 3.38 -12.94 11.98
CA THR A 88 1.91 -12.92 12.03
C THR A 88 1.31 -12.82 10.63
N MET A 89 1.78 -11.89 9.80
CA MET A 89 1.27 -11.72 8.44
C MET A 89 1.58 -12.94 7.55
N LYS A 90 2.77 -13.53 7.64
CA LYS A 90 3.09 -14.78 6.93
C LYS A 90 2.18 -15.92 7.34
N ALA A 91 1.86 -16.05 8.63
CA ALA A 91 0.94 -17.07 9.12
C ALA A 91 -0.49 -16.85 8.61
N ILE A 92 -0.98 -15.60 8.58
CA ILE A 92 -2.27 -15.24 7.99
C ILE A 92 -2.33 -15.64 6.51
N PHE A 93 -1.38 -15.17 5.70
CA PHE A 93 -1.40 -15.45 4.26
C PHE A 93 -1.18 -16.94 3.96
N LYS A 94 -0.34 -17.63 4.73
CA LYS A 94 -0.19 -19.10 4.62
C LYS A 94 -1.50 -19.83 4.91
N ALA A 95 -2.21 -19.44 5.97
CA ALA A 95 -3.51 -20.04 6.30
C ALA A 95 -4.53 -19.89 5.17
N ILE A 96 -4.49 -18.76 4.45
CA ILE A 96 -5.33 -18.50 3.28
C ILE A 96 -4.88 -19.35 2.09
N THR A 97 -3.64 -19.21 1.63
CA THR A 97 -3.16 -19.84 0.39
C THR A 97 -3.06 -21.36 0.49
N THR A 98 -2.88 -21.92 1.69
CA THR A 98 -2.95 -23.39 1.88
C THR A 98 -4.37 -23.92 1.70
N LYS A 99 -5.42 -23.15 2.04
CA LYS A 99 -6.81 -23.60 1.93
C LYS A 99 -7.44 -23.26 0.57
N PHE A 100 -7.02 -22.15 -0.03
CA PHE A 100 -7.53 -21.62 -1.28
C PHE A 100 -6.35 -21.43 -2.26
N PRO A 101 -5.84 -22.53 -2.86
CA PRO A 101 -4.68 -22.49 -3.74
C PRO A 101 -4.91 -21.68 -5.03
N GLU A 102 -6.17 -21.40 -5.37
CA GLU A 102 -6.58 -20.52 -6.47
C GLU A 102 -6.33 -19.02 -6.21
N LEU A 103 -6.06 -18.64 -4.95
CA LEU A 103 -5.77 -17.26 -4.59
C LEU A 103 -4.28 -16.93 -4.78
N GLU A 104 -4.03 -15.85 -5.49
CA GLU A 104 -2.68 -15.36 -5.74
C GLU A 104 -2.29 -14.32 -4.69
N LEU A 105 -1.17 -14.56 -3.98
CA LEU A 105 -0.56 -13.58 -3.09
C LEU A 105 0.32 -12.61 -3.90
N VAL A 106 -0.05 -11.33 -3.90
CA VAL A 106 0.60 -10.27 -4.68
C VAL A 106 0.95 -9.06 -3.80
N ILE A 107 1.75 -8.14 -4.34
CA ILE A 107 1.84 -6.76 -3.84
C ILE A 107 0.91 -5.87 -4.66
N ALA A 108 0.02 -5.15 -3.96
CA ALA A 108 -0.79 -4.08 -4.54
C ALA A 108 -0.82 -2.89 -3.59
N TRP A 109 -0.65 -1.68 -4.14
CA TRP A 109 -0.51 -0.44 -3.35
C TRP A 109 0.55 -0.54 -2.23
N ASN A 110 1.67 -1.23 -2.51
CA ASN A 110 2.75 -1.52 -1.55
C ASN A 110 2.32 -2.33 -0.32
N GLN A 111 1.24 -3.10 -0.41
CA GLN A 111 0.77 -3.99 0.64
C GLN A 111 0.59 -5.41 0.09
N PRO A 112 0.83 -6.45 0.90
CA PRO A 112 0.49 -7.82 0.53
C PRO A 112 -1.03 -8.00 0.49
N MET A 113 -1.50 -8.61 -0.59
CA MET A 113 -2.92 -8.88 -0.84
C MET A 113 -3.09 -10.23 -1.50
N VAL A 114 -4.22 -10.89 -1.24
CA VAL A 114 -4.68 -12.03 -2.02
C VAL A 114 -5.81 -11.60 -2.95
N LYS A 115 -5.75 -12.08 -4.18
CA LYS A 115 -6.77 -11.84 -5.21
C LYS A 115 -7.21 -13.16 -5.83
N PHE A 116 -8.46 -13.17 -6.30
CA PHE A 116 -9.00 -14.19 -7.19
C PHE A 116 -9.17 -13.55 -8.57
N GLU A 117 -8.40 -14.00 -9.55
CA GLU A 117 -8.29 -13.37 -10.87
C GLU A 117 -8.01 -11.85 -10.77
N LYS A 118 -9.01 -11.02 -11.09
CA LYS A 118 -8.98 -9.55 -11.04
C LYS A 118 -9.55 -8.95 -9.75
N HIS A 119 -10.11 -9.76 -8.86
CA HIS A 119 -10.81 -9.31 -7.66
C HIS A 119 -9.92 -9.44 -6.43
N TYR A 120 -9.64 -8.33 -5.75
CA TYR A 120 -8.99 -8.36 -4.44
C TYR A 120 -9.95 -8.90 -3.39
N ILE A 121 -9.46 -9.83 -2.57
CA ILE A 121 -10.27 -10.56 -1.59
C ILE A 121 -9.91 -10.12 -0.18
N PHE A 122 -8.61 -10.04 0.09
CA PHE A 122 -8.10 -9.74 1.40
C PHE A 122 -6.72 -9.11 1.32
N GLY A 123 -6.45 -8.15 2.20
CA GLY A 123 -5.15 -7.51 2.33
C GLY A 123 -4.73 -7.38 3.79
N ALA A 124 -3.43 -7.21 4.00
CA ALA A 124 -2.90 -6.87 5.32
C ALA A 124 -1.83 -5.79 5.20
N SER A 125 -1.70 -4.97 6.25
CA SER A 125 -0.66 -3.95 6.37
C SER A 125 -0.16 -3.87 7.80
N ALA A 126 1.05 -3.36 8.00
CA ALA A 126 1.62 -3.14 9.33
C ALA A 126 1.54 -1.67 9.73
N SER A 127 1.21 -1.41 11.00
CA SER A 127 1.36 -0.11 11.66
C SER A 127 2.23 -0.27 12.90
N THR A 128 2.64 0.82 13.57
CA THR A 128 3.52 0.74 14.74
C THR A 128 2.96 -0.18 15.86
N LYS A 129 1.64 -0.20 16.06
CA LYS A 129 1.00 -0.89 17.21
C LYS A 129 0.23 -2.15 16.85
N HIS A 130 -0.03 -2.41 15.57
CA HIS A 130 -0.91 -3.50 15.16
C HIS A 130 -0.67 -3.93 13.70
N VAL A 131 -1.13 -5.13 13.37
CA VAL A 131 -1.38 -5.55 11.99
C VAL A 131 -2.82 -5.17 11.65
N LEU A 132 -3.03 -4.54 10.50
CA LEU A 132 -4.36 -4.32 9.93
C LEU A 132 -4.66 -5.43 8.94
N ILE A 133 -5.85 -5.99 9.02
CA ILE A 133 -6.40 -6.89 8.00
C ILE A 133 -7.65 -6.26 7.39
N ALA A 134 -7.90 -6.55 6.11
CA ALA A 134 -9.04 -6.02 5.37
C ALA A 134 -9.65 -7.11 4.49
N PRO A 135 -10.82 -7.67 4.81
CA PRO A 135 -11.66 -8.28 3.80
C PRO A 135 -12.20 -7.18 2.89
N TRP A 136 -12.05 -7.34 1.57
CA TRP A 136 -12.43 -6.31 0.59
C TRP A 136 -13.95 -6.03 0.56
N ASP A 137 -14.73 -7.00 1.02
CA ASP A 137 -16.19 -6.93 1.14
C ASP A 137 -16.61 -6.41 2.52
N GLN A 138 -17.36 -5.30 2.52
CA GLN A 138 -17.84 -4.64 3.74
C GLN A 138 -18.89 -5.47 4.52
N LYS A 139 -19.72 -6.25 3.84
CA LYS A 139 -20.68 -7.16 4.52
C LYS A 139 -19.93 -8.27 5.22
N VAL A 140 -18.88 -8.81 4.58
CA VAL A 140 -18.00 -9.82 5.21
C VAL A 140 -17.27 -9.21 6.41
N LEU A 141 -16.73 -7.99 6.27
CA LEU A 141 -16.12 -7.27 7.40
C LEU A 141 -17.10 -7.20 8.59
N GLN A 142 -18.32 -6.73 8.38
CA GLN A 142 -19.32 -6.58 9.44
C GLN A 142 -19.69 -7.91 10.10
N LEU A 143 -19.79 -8.98 9.31
CA LEU A 143 -20.11 -10.32 9.80
C LEU A 143 -18.99 -10.96 10.62
N PHE A 144 -17.73 -10.68 10.26
CA PHE A 144 -16.57 -11.36 10.85
C PHE A 144 -15.84 -10.53 11.90
N ALA A 145 -15.88 -9.19 11.85
CA ALA A 145 -15.18 -8.34 12.79
C ALA A 145 -15.48 -8.66 14.27
N PRO A 146 -16.74 -8.91 14.68
CA PRO A 146 -17.04 -9.28 16.08
C PRO A 146 -16.43 -10.62 16.54
N LYS A 147 -15.94 -11.45 15.61
CA LYS A 147 -15.33 -12.76 15.91
C LYS A 147 -13.84 -12.67 16.23
N PHE A 148 -13.19 -11.54 15.92
CA PHE A 148 -11.80 -11.28 16.30
C PHE A 148 -11.77 -10.64 17.68
N LYS A 149 -11.73 -11.46 18.74
CA LYS A 149 -11.88 -11.01 20.13
C LYS A 149 -10.79 -10.05 20.58
N GLU A 150 -9.57 -10.29 20.11
CA GLU A 150 -8.39 -9.46 20.36
C GLU A 150 -8.32 -8.26 19.41
N GLY A 151 -9.23 -8.20 18.44
CA GLY A 151 -9.22 -7.22 17.37
C GLY A 151 -10.06 -5.99 17.68
N ASN A 152 -9.67 -4.87 17.08
CA ASN A 152 -10.47 -3.66 17.07
C ASN A 152 -11.00 -3.40 15.65
N ALA A 153 -12.32 -3.44 15.50
CA ALA A 153 -12.99 -3.25 14.23
C ALA A 153 -13.02 -1.76 13.85
N LEU A 154 -12.60 -1.45 12.62
CA LEU A 154 -12.72 -0.13 12.01
C LEU A 154 -13.68 -0.20 10.81
N LYS A 155 -13.91 0.94 10.15
CA LYS A 155 -14.85 1.05 9.02
C LYS A 155 -14.56 0.08 7.86
N LYS A 156 -13.29 -0.23 7.61
CA LYS A 156 -12.84 -1.03 6.46
C LYS A 156 -11.83 -2.13 6.81
N THR A 157 -11.40 -2.18 8.06
CA THR A 157 -10.25 -2.98 8.50
C THR A 157 -10.50 -3.48 9.91
N ILE A 158 -9.71 -4.47 10.33
CA ILE A 158 -9.64 -4.95 11.70
C ILE A 158 -8.18 -4.80 12.14
N GLN A 159 -7.96 -4.13 13.26
CA GLN A 159 -6.66 -4.07 13.92
C GLN A 159 -6.47 -5.33 14.74
N LEU A 160 -5.32 -5.98 14.63
CA LEU A 160 -4.94 -7.16 15.40
C LEU A 160 -3.59 -6.92 16.08
N PRO A 161 -3.34 -7.50 17.26
CA PRO A 161 -2.02 -7.45 17.89
C PRO A 161 -0.90 -7.87 16.93
N ASN A 162 0.27 -7.26 17.07
CA ASN A 162 1.42 -7.57 16.21
C ASN A 162 1.85 -9.04 16.29
N ASP A 163 1.57 -9.68 17.42
CA ASP A 163 1.84 -11.06 17.80
C ASP A 163 0.56 -11.90 17.91
N TRP A 164 -0.53 -11.46 17.26
CA TRP A 164 -1.81 -12.17 17.28
C TRP A 164 -1.64 -13.66 16.92
N ASP A 165 -2.14 -14.52 17.80
CA ASP A 165 -2.15 -15.97 17.56
C ASP A 165 -3.17 -16.27 16.45
N VAL A 166 -2.66 -16.60 15.27
CA VAL A 166 -3.46 -16.63 14.05
C VAL A 166 -4.48 -17.77 14.10
N ASP A 167 -5.75 -17.42 14.29
CA ASP A 167 -6.86 -18.35 14.10
C ASP A 167 -7.08 -18.60 12.60
N ALA A 168 -6.41 -19.65 12.11
CA ALA A 168 -6.50 -20.07 10.72
C ALA A 168 -7.94 -20.39 10.29
N LYS A 169 -8.77 -20.97 11.18
CA LYS A 169 -10.15 -21.33 10.84
C LYS A 169 -11.00 -20.08 10.67
N LEU A 170 -10.84 -19.09 11.54
CA LEU A 170 -11.54 -17.82 11.45
C LEU A 170 -11.16 -17.06 10.17
N ILE A 171 -9.87 -16.98 9.86
CA ILE A 171 -9.39 -16.36 8.61
C ILE A 171 -9.96 -17.09 7.39
N GLN A 172 -9.89 -18.42 7.35
CA GLN A 172 -10.40 -19.20 6.22
C GLN A 172 -11.92 -19.06 6.04
N ALA A 173 -12.67 -18.99 7.14
CA ALA A 173 -14.11 -18.77 7.10
C ALA A 173 -14.46 -17.39 6.51
N MET A 174 -13.70 -16.36 6.87
CA MET A 174 -13.86 -15.01 6.31
C MET A 174 -13.56 -14.99 4.80
N ILE A 175 -12.46 -15.63 4.37
CA ILE A 175 -12.12 -15.73 2.94
C ILE A 175 -13.19 -16.48 2.16
N LYS A 176 -13.69 -17.61 2.69
CA LYS A 176 -14.78 -18.36 2.07
C LYS A 176 -16.03 -17.49 1.86
N ALA A 177 -16.38 -16.66 2.84
CA ALA A 177 -17.50 -15.73 2.72
C ALA A 177 -17.26 -14.65 1.64
N SER A 178 -16.05 -14.08 1.57
CA SER A 178 -15.68 -13.15 0.50
C SER A 178 -15.79 -13.77 -0.89
N LEU A 179 -15.32 -15.02 -1.06
CA LEU A 179 -15.41 -15.72 -2.34
C LEU A 179 -16.84 -16.07 -2.72
N ALA A 180 -17.68 -16.43 -1.75
CA ALA A 180 -19.10 -16.71 -2.00
C ALA A 180 -19.85 -15.48 -2.54
N ASN A 181 -19.43 -14.27 -2.15
CA ASN A 181 -20.03 -13.01 -2.59
C ASN A 181 -19.51 -12.49 -3.94
N LEU A 182 -18.50 -13.13 -4.54
CA LEU A 182 -18.04 -12.79 -5.89
C LEU A 182 -18.96 -13.31 -7.00
N LYS A 183 -19.96 -14.12 -6.66
CA LYS A 183 -20.92 -14.71 -7.59
C LYS A 183 -21.90 -13.70 -8.16
#